data_AF-A0A9P0JL72-F1
#
_entry.id   AF-A0A9P0JL72-F1
#
_cell.length_a   1.000
_cell.length_b   1.000
_cell.length_c   1.000
_cell.angle_alpha   90.00
_cell.angle_beta   90.00
_cell.angle_gamma   90.00
#
_symmetry.space_group_name_H-M   'P 1'
#
loop_
_entity.id
_entity.type
_entity.pdbx_description
1 polymer ?
#
loop_
_entity_poly.entity_id
_entity_poly.type
_entity_poly.pdbx_seq_one_letter_code
_entity_poly.pdbx_strand_id
1 'polypeptide(L)'
;MPTEYKRKGSVCRGEWLEQQAIEAVQEGRVDVREAVRSFGVPYTTLPRRLRSGNHRKLPLGPLSTLGQENEVKLVNHIKKLQKFGFSPSRTTVRSMAFELAQKLNLPHKFNIERRMAGYPWLESFLRRNKDLAVRKSEARIYNVRR
;
A
#
# COMPACT_ATOMS: atom_id res chain seq x y z
N MET A 1 -9.43 -16.11 3.77
CA MET A 1 -8.56 -16.03 2.58
C MET A 1 -8.66 -14.61 2.04
N PRO A 2 -7.57 -13.97 1.57
CA PRO A 2 -7.68 -12.68 0.93
C PRO A 2 -8.63 -12.76 -0.26
N THR A 3 -9.73 -12.01 -0.22
CA THR A 3 -10.70 -11.99 -1.30
C THR A 3 -10.11 -11.12 -2.42
N GLU A 4 -9.42 -11.75 -3.37
CA GLU A 4 -8.97 -11.04 -4.57
C GLU A 4 -10.19 -10.65 -5.40
N TYR A 5 -10.62 -9.39 -5.25
CA TYR A 5 -11.71 -8.83 -6.02
C TYR A 5 -11.31 -8.71 -7.49
N LYS A 6 -11.80 -9.62 -8.33
CA LYS A 6 -11.73 -9.50 -9.78
C LYS A 6 -12.86 -8.59 -10.25
N ARG A 7 -12.52 -7.38 -10.67
CA ARG A 7 -13.50 -6.41 -11.18
C ARG A 7 -14.13 -6.95 -12.47
N LYS A 8 -15.45 -6.87 -12.58
CA LYS A 8 -16.16 -7.20 -13.82
C LYS A 8 -16.16 -5.95 -14.72
N GLY A 9 -15.48 -6.01 -15.87
CA GLY A 9 -15.47 -4.97 -16.91
C GLY A 9 -14.08 -4.47 -17.34
N SER A 10 -13.94 -4.10 -18.61
CA SER A 10 -12.69 -3.69 -19.29
C SER A 10 -12.38 -2.19 -19.23
N VAL A 11 -12.97 -1.45 -18.27
CA VAL A 11 -12.75 0.01 -18.19
C VAL A 11 -11.42 0.30 -17.52
N CYS A 12 -10.39 0.54 -18.33
CA CYS A 12 -9.07 1.04 -17.96
C CYS A 12 -9.16 2.44 -17.34
N ARG A 13 -9.55 2.53 -16.06
CA ARG A 13 -9.67 3.80 -15.36
C ARG A 13 -8.29 4.25 -14.87
N GLY A 14 -7.80 5.37 -15.40
CA GLY A 14 -6.60 6.03 -14.89
C GLY A 14 -5.26 5.58 -15.50
N GLU A 15 -5.30 4.90 -16.64
CA GLU A 15 -4.12 4.51 -17.44
C GLU A 15 -3.57 5.64 -18.32
N TRP A 16 -3.93 6.90 -18.05
CA TRP A 16 -3.35 8.04 -18.77
C TRP A 16 -2.01 8.48 -18.15
N LEU A 17 -1.14 9.06 -18.97
CA LEU A 17 0.19 9.55 -18.60
C LEU A 17 0.10 10.92 -17.90
N GLU A 18 -0.63 10.97 -16.78
CA GLU A 18 -0.97 12.19 -16.04
C GLU A 18 0.25 13.01 -15.64
N GLN A 19 1.32 12.33 -15.21
CA GLN A 19 2.52 12.98 -14.70
C GLN A 19 3.28 13.68 -15.82
N GLN A 20 3.49 12.98 -16.94
CA GLN A 20 4.16 13.53 -18.12
C GLN A 20 3.35 14.69 -18.73
N ALA A 21 2.02 14.59 -18.73
CA ALA A 21 1.16 15.65 -19.21
C ALA A 21 1.24 16.92 -18.33
N ILE A 22 1.33 16.75 -17.01
CA ILE A 22 1.49 17.87 -16.07
C ILE A 22 2.87 18.50 -16.23
N GLU A 23 3.92 17.69 -16.30
CA GLU A 23 5.31 18.13 -16.44
C GLU A 23 5.50 18.94 -17.73
N ALA A 24 5.02 18.43 -18.86
CA ALA A 24 5.14 19.11 -20.15
C ALA A 24 4.37 20.45 -20.20
N VAL A 25 3.25 20.57 -19.48
CA VAL A 25 2.51 21.84 -19.35
C VAL A 25 3.20 22.80 -18.37
N GLN A 26 3.81 22.30 -17.29
CA GLN A 26 4.58 23.12 -16.35
C GLN A 26 5.87 23.67 -16.97
N GLU A 27 6.53 22.88 -17.81
CA GLU A 27 7.71 23.29 -18.58
C GLU A 27 7.36 24.25 -19.75
N GLY A 28 6.07 24.48 -20.02
CA GLY A 28 5.60 25.34 -21.12
C GLY A 28 5.81 24.77 -22.52
N ARG A 29 6.07 23.46 -22.65
CA ARG A 29 6.33 22.80 -23.94
C ARG A 29 5.07 22.58 -24.78
N VAL A 30 3.92 22.39 -24.13
CA VAL A 30 2.63 22.09 -24.78
C VAL A 30 1.49 22.80 -24.07
N ASP A 31 0.48 23.22 -24.84
CA ASP A 31 -0.76 23.76 -24.26
C ASP A 31 -1.63 22.64 -23.66
N VAL A 32 -2.53 23.00 -22.74
CA VAL A 32 -3.41 22.06 -22.03
C VAL A 32 -4.21 21.18 -23.00
N ARG A 33 -4.69 21.74 -24.12
CA ARG A 33 -5.46 21.01 -25.13
C ARG A 33 -4.59 20.04 -25.92
N GLU A 34 -3.35 20.41 -26.18
CA GLU A 34 -2.38 19.57 -26.89
C GLU A 34 -1.93 18.42 -26.00
N ALA A 35 -1.66 18.68 -24.72
CA ALA A 35 -1.34 17.65 -23.74
C ALA A 35 -2.46 16.60 -23.59
N VAL A 36 -3.72 17.01 -23.63
CA VAL A 36 -4.88 16.09 -23.61
C VAL A 36 -4.87 15.14 -24.81
N ARG A 37 -4.50 15.62 -25.99
CA ARG A 37 -4.42 14.80 -27.21
C ARG A 37 -3.21 13.86 -27.19
N SER A 38 -2.05 14.37 -26.79
CA SER A 38 -0.79 13.62 -26.80
C SER A 38 -0.70 12.55 -25.71
N PHE A 39 -1.26 12.82 -24.52
CA PHE A 39 -1.14 11.94 -23.36
C PHE A 39 -2.42 11.17 -23.00
N GLY A 40 -3.52 11.36 -23.76
CA GLY A 40 -4.80 10.66 -23.55
C GLY A 40 -5.46 10.98 -22.20
N VAL A 41 -5.11 12.12 -21.59
CA VAL A 41 -5.64 12.56 -20.29
C VAL A 41 -6.98 13.28 -20.53
N PRO A 42 -8.07 12.96 -19.81
CA PRO A 42 -9.33 13.69 -19.97
C PRO A 42 -9.18 15.20 -19.72
N TYR A 43 -9.79 16.02 -20.57
CA TYR A 43 -9.70 17.49 -20.49
C TYR A 43 -10.06 18.07 -19.12
N THR A 44 -11.02 17.47 -18.41
CA THR A 44 -11.42 17.93 -17.07
C THR A 44 -10.40 17.59 -15.98
N THR A 45 -9.56 16.56 -16.19
CA THR A 45 -8.63 16.06 -15.18
C THR A 45 -7.34 16.89 -15.11
N LEU A 46 -6.77 17.28 -16.25
CA LEU A 46 -5.49 17.99 -16.31
C LEU A 46 -5.55 19.37 -15.59
N PRO A 47 -6.51 20.27 -15.87
CA PRO A 47 -6.64 21.56 -15.17
C PRO A 47 -7.00 21.41 -13.69
N ARG A 48 -7.74 20.35 -13.33
CA ARG A 48 -8.06 20.05 -11.93
C ARG A 48 -6.81 19.68 -11.15
N ARG A 49 -5.91 18.91 -11.76
CA ARG A 49 -4.63 18.52 -11.13
C ARG A 49 -3.68 19.69 -10.98
N LEU A 50 -3.52 20.49 -12.03
CA LEU A 50 -2.68 21.70 -12.00
C LEU A 50 -3.09 22.64 -10.87
N ARG A 51 -4.39 22.92 -10.72
CA ARG A 51 -4.92 23.76 -9.62
C ARG A 51 -4.71 23.15 -8.24
N SER A 52 -4.81 21.82 -8.12
CA SER A 52 -4.71 21.13 -6.83
C SER A 52 -3.26 20.92 -6.34
N GLY A 53 -2.25 21.09 -7.19
CA GLY A 53 -0.84 20.77 -6.89
C GLY A 53 -0.57 19.28 -6.62
N ASN A 54 -1.59 18.41 -6.67
CA ASN A 54 -1.48 16.98 -6.37
C ASN A 54 -1.09 16.20 -7.62
N HIS A 55 0.19 16.27 -7.99
CA HIS A 55 0.77 15.61 -9.17
C HIS A 55 1.07 14.12 -8.97
N ARG A 56 0.99 13.63 -7.73
CA ARG A 56 1.22 12.22 -7.39
C ARG A 56 -0.07 11.41 -7.50
N LYS A 57 -0.03 10.31 -8.27
CA LYS A 57 -1.07 9.27 -8.23
C LYS A 57 -0.99 8.56 -6.88
N LEU A 58 -1.82 8.99 -5.93
CA LEU A 58 -2.01 8.25 -4.68
C LEU A 58 -2.84 6.98 -4.95
N PRO A 59 -2.54 5.86 -4.29
CA PRO A 59 -3.36 4.66 -4.40
C PRO A 59 -4.77 4.96 -3.91
N LEU A 60 -5.78 4.48 -4.66
CA LEU A 60 -7.17 4.58 -4.24
C LEU A 60 -7.40 3.64 -3.05
N GLY A 61 -7.74 4.19 -1.89
CA GLY A 61 -8.08 3.44 -0.68
C GLY A 61 -7.59 4.10 0.60
N PRO A 62 -7.92 3.51 1.76
CA PRO A 62 -7.43 4.01 3.05
C PRO A 62 -5.91 3.95 3.10
N LEU A 63 -5.30 5.07 3.54
CA LEU A 63 -3.87 5.12 3.79
C LEU A 63 -3.49 4.12 4.89
N SER A 64 -2.22 3.69 4.85
CA SER A 64 -1.67 2.84 5.90
C SER A 64 -1.80 3.51 7.26
N THR A 65 -2.29 2.78 8.26
CA THR A 65 -2.45 3.28 9.64
C THR A 65 -1.14 3.76 10.25
N LEU A 66 0.01 3.24 9.79
CA LEU A 66 1.33 3.66 10.26
C LEU A 66 1.92 4.82 9.44
N GLY A 67 1.37 5.12 8.25
CA GLY A 67 2.00 5.98 7.26
C GLY A 67 3.06 5.25 6.42
N GLN A 68 3.40 5.81 5.26
CA GLN A 68 4.27 5.16 4.27
C GLN A 68 5.71 4.99 4.78
N GLU A 69 6.26 6.03 5.43
CA GLU A 69 7.64 6.01 5.93
C GLU A 69 7.86 4.96 7.02
N ASN A 70 6.91 4.86 7.94
CA ASN A 70 6.96 3.90 9.04
C ASN A 70 6.73 2.47 8.56
N GLU A 71 5.90 2.29 7.55
CA GLU A 71 5.72 1.00 6.89
C GLU A 71 7.03 0.53 6.25
N VAL A 72 7.77 1.42 5.59
CA VAL A 72 9.11 1.11 5.04
C VAL A 72 10.11 0.73 6.14
N LYS A 73 10.12 1.45 7.27
CA LYS A 73 10.96 1.10 8.43
C LYS A 73 10.64 -0.30 8.95
N LEU A 74 9.35 -0.64 9.07
CA LEU A 74 8.90 -1.96 9.50
C LEU A 74 9.32 -3.06 8.52
N VAL A 75 9.14 -2.83 7.22
CA VAL A 75 9.57 -3.76 6.15
C VAL A 75 11.08 -4.00 6.20
N ASN A 76 11.88 -2.93 6.36
CA ASN A 76 13.33 -3.03 6.47
C ASN A 76 13.75 -3.82 7.70
N HIS A 77 13.05 -3.64 8.83
CA HIS A 77 13.30 -4.42 10.03
C HIS A 77 13.00 -5.91 9.82
N ILE A 78 11.86 -6.24 9.18
CA ILE A 78 11.51 -7.62 8.83
C ILE A 78 12.55 -8.25 7.90
N LYS A 79 13.00 -7.52 6.87
CA LYS A 79 14.04 -8.00 5.95
C LYS A 79 15.37 -8.25 6.67
N LYS A 80 15.74 -7.39 7.63
CA LYS A 80 16.93 -7.63 8.49
C LYS A 80 16.79 -8.92 9.28
N LEU A 81 15.66 -9.14 9.95
CA LEU A 81 15.42 -10.38 10.71
C LEU A 81 15.52 -11.63 9.81
N GLN A 82 14.95 -11.55 8.60
CA GLN A 82 15.05 -12.65 7.62
C GLN A 82 16.49 -12.94 7.21
N LYS A 83 17.33 -11.91 7.03
CA LYS A 83 18.78 -12.08 6.75
C LYS A 83 19.51 -12.81 7.87
N PHE A 84 19.11 -12.61 9.13
CA PHE A 84 19.66 -13.30 10.29
C PHE A 84 19.04 -14.69 10.53
N GLY A 85 18.22 -15.20 9.61
CA GLY A 85 17.57 -16.52 9.71
C GLY A 85 16.25 -16.53 10.47
N PHE A 86 15.81 -15.40 11.02
CA PHE A 86 14.52 -15.30 11.70
C PHE A 86 13.42 -14.91 10.72
N SER A 87 12.53 -15.85 10.43
CA SER A 87 11.30 -15.57 9.67
C SER A 87 10.18 -15.17 10.63
N PRO A 88 9.81 -13.88 10.77
CA PRO A 88 8.77 -13.47 11.69
C PRO A 88 7.41 -14.06 11.29
N SER A 89 6.66 -14.53 12.29
CA SER A 89 5.29 -15.02 12.14
C SER A 89 4.31 -13.86 11.88
N ARG A 90 3.12 -14.19 11.39
CA ARG A 90 2.03 -13.21 11.23
C ARG A 90 1.66 -12.52 12.55
N THR A 91 1.71 -13.25 13.66
CA THR A 91 1.43 -12.71 14.99
C THR A 91 2.51 -11.71 15.40
N THR A 92 3.78 -12.04 15.22
CA THR A 92 4.90 -11.15 15.57
C THR A 92 4.88 -9.89 14.72
N VAL A 93 4.57 -9.96 13.41
CA VAL A 93 4.42 -8.77 12.55
C VAL A 93 3.30 -7.85 13.07
N ARG A 94 2.19 -8.42 13.54
CA ARG A 94 1.06 -7.65 14.09
C ARG A 94 1.41 -6.99 15.43
N SER A 95 2.20 -7.64 16.28
CA SER A 95 2.70 -7.07 17.54
C SER A 95 3.73 -5.97 17.29
N MET A 96 4.70 -6.19 16.40
CA MET A 96 5.70 -5.17 16.02
C MET A 96 5.04 -3.91 15.46
N ALA A 97 3.98 -4.06 14.65
CA ALA A 97 3.22 -2.94 14.12
C ALA A 97 2.52 -2.13 15.22
N PHE A 98 1.98 -2.79 16.24
CA PHE A 98 1.37 -2.14 17.39
C PHE A 98 2.39 -1.39 18.24
N GLU A 99 3.51 -2.02 18.56
CA GLU A 99 4.61 -1.39 19.31
C GLU A 99 5.15 -0.16 18.57
N LEU A 100 5.30 -0.24 17.25
CA LEU A 100 5.75 0.89 16.45
C LEU A 100 4.73 2.04 16.49
N ALA A 101 3.43 1.73 16.44
CA ALA A 101 2.37 2.74 16.54
C ALA A 101 2.35 3.44 17.90
N GLN A 102 2.54 2.67 18.98
CA GLN A 102 2.64 3.24 20.33
C GLN A 102 3.89 4.10 20.50
N LYS A 103 5.05 3.62 20.07
CA LYS A 103 6.32 4.37 20.15
C LYS A 103 6.26 5.72 19.42
N LEU A 104 5.54 5.76 18.30
CA LEU A 104 5.36 6.98 17.51
C LEU A 104 4.10 7.78 17.90
N ASN A 105 3.37 7.34 18.94
CA ASN A 105 2.10 7.93 19.38
C ASN A 105 1.11 8.20 18.25
N LEU A 106 1.05 7.29 17.27
CA LEU A 106 0.17 7.45 16.12
C LEU A 106 -1.28 7.10 16.50
N PRO A 107 -2.28 7.86 16.03
CA PRO A 107 -3.68 7.50 16.21
C PRO A 107 -3.96 6.21 15.43
N HIS A 108 -4.24 5.12 16.15
CA HIS A 108 -4.42 3.80 15.56
C HIS A 108 -5.69 3.11 16.07
N LYS A 109 -6.32 2.32 15.19
CA LYS A 109 -7.50 1.49 15.51
C LYS A 109 -7.11 0.06 15.91
N PHE A 110 -5.90 -0.14 16.40
CA PHE A 110 -5.42 -1.46 16.81
C PHE A 110 -6.03 -1.85 18.16
N ASN A 111 -6.04 -3.15 18.43
CA ASN A 111 -6.58 -3.67 19.67
C ASN A 111 -5.55 -3.46 20.79
N ILE A 112 -5.91 -2.62 21.77
CA ILE A 112 -5.05 -2.25 22.90
C ILE A 112 -4.95 -3.40 23.91
N GLU A 113 -6.05 -4.11 24.18
CA GLU A 113 -6.09 -5.24 25.12
C GLU A 113 -5.15 -6.37 24.69
N ARG A 114 -5.20 -6.72 23.40
CA ARG A 114 -4.38 -7.78 22.81
C ARG A 114 -3.02 -7.28 22.33
N ARG A 115 -2.75 -5.98 22.41
CA ARG A 115 -1.51 -5.31 21.95
C ARG A 115 -1.06 -5.75 20.54
N MET A 116 -2.02 -5.79 19.61
CA MET A 116 -1.76 -6.31 18.26
C MET A 116 -2.58 -5.60 17.20
N ALA A 117 -1.99 -5.43 16.01
CA ALA A 117 -2.72 -4.97 14.84
C ALA A 117 -3.81 -5.97 14.41
N GLY A 118 -4.87 -5.52 13.75
CA GLY A 118 -5.93 -6.39 13.25
C GLY A 118 -5.47 -7.30 12.09
N TYR A 119 -6.20 -8.39 11.85
CA TYR A 119 -5.97 -9.23 10.67
C TYR A 119 -6.15 -8.47 9.33
N PRO A 120 -7.17 -7.60 9.16
CA PRO A 120 -7.34 -6.81 7.93
C PRO A 120 -6.17 -5.87 7.63
N TRP A 121 -5.53 -5.36 8.69
CA TRP A 121 -4.33 -4.53 8.56
C TRP A 121 -3.15 -5.34 8.02
N LEU A 122 -2.92 -6.53 8.56
CA LEU A 122 -1.84 -7.42 8.11
C LEU A 122 -2.03 -7.80 6.64
N GLU A 123 -3.25 -8.14 6.23
CA GLU A 123 -3.56 -8.48 4.84
C GLU A 123 -3.28 -7.31 3.89
N SER A 124 -3.70 -6.10 4.28
CA SER A 124 -3.42 -4.88 3.51
C SER A 124 -1.92 -4.57 3.44
N PHE A 125 -1.18 -4.79 4.54
CA PHE A 125 0.27 -4.63 4.61
C PHE A 125 1.01 -5.61 3.68
N LEU A 126 0.62 -6.88 3.67
CA LEU A 126 1.20 -7.89 2.77
C LEU A 126 0.87 -7.63 1.31
N ARG A 127 -0.35 -7.14 1.01
CA ARG A 127 -0.73 -6.77 -0.37
C ARG A 127 0.10 -5.62 -0.92
N ARG A 128 0.47 -4.65 -0.07
CA ARG A 128 1.36 -3.54 -0.44
C ARG A 128 2.82 -3.97 -0.58
N ASN A 129 3.26 -4.91 0.25
CA ASN A 129 4.66 -5.38 0.30
C ASN A 129 4.76 -6.85 -0.13
N LYS A 130 4.53 -7.12 -1.42
CA LYS A 130 4.59 -8.48 -1.98
C LYS A 130 5.97 -9.13 -1.86
N ASP A 131 7.02 -8.32 -1.72
CA ASP A 131 8.41 -8.78 -1.52
C ASP A 131 8.62 -9.50 -0.18
N LEU A 132 7.71 -9.34 0.78
CA LEU A 132 7.82 -9.96 2.09
C LEU A 132 7.26 -11.39 2.06
N ALA A 133 8.17 -12.37 1.98
CA ALA A 133 7.84 -13.78 2.22
C ALA A 133 7.55 -14.03 3.70
N VAL A 134 6.33 -13.73 4.17
CA VAL A 134 5.88 -14.14 5.51
C VAL A 134 5.41 -15.60 5.45
N ARG A 135 6.11 -16.49 6.16
CA ARG A 135 5.79 -17.92 6.21
C ARG A 135 4.30 -18.11 6.52
N LYS A 136 3.59 -18.88 5.68
CA LYS A 136 2.33 -19.47 6.12
C LYS A 136 2.69 -20.47 7.21
N SER A 137 2.27 -20.25 8.45
CA SER A 137 2.24 -21.32 9.44
C SER A 137 1.33 -22.41 8.87
N GLU A 138 1.93 -23.49 8.38
CA GLU A 138 1.21 -24.69 8.01
C GLU A 138 0.56 -25.22 9.29
N ALA A 139 -0.76 -25.38 9.27
CA ALA A 139 -1.45 -26.04 10.36
C ALA A 139 -0.90 -27.46 10.45
N ARG A 140 -0.22 -27.78 11.56
CA ARG A 140 0.19 -29.13 11.88
C ARG A 140 -1.07 -29.93 12.18
N ILE A 141 -1.66 -30.54 11.15
CA ILE A 141 -2.78 -31.47 11.30
C ILE A 141 -2.22 -32.68 12.04
N TYR A 142 -2.46 -32.75 13.35
CA TYR A 142 -2.23 -33.98 14.10
C TYR A 142 -3.32 -34.97 13.68
N ASN A 143 -3.03 -35.78 12.65
CA ASN A 143 -3.79 -36.99 12.38
C ASN A 143 -3.45 -38.00 13.49
N VAL A 144 -4.16 -37.90 14.62
CA VAL A 144 -4.21 -38.98 15.61
C VAL A 144 -5.02 -40.10 14.94
N ARG A 145 -4.31 -41.08 14.36
CA ARG A 145 -4.92 -42.36 13.98
C ARG A 145 -5.29 -43.08 15.27
N ARG A 146 -6.57 -43.41 15.38
CA ARG A 146 -7.17 -44.19 16.45
C ARG A 146 -6.86 -45.66 16.25
#